data_AF-A0A7L0HIG5-F1
#
_entry.id   AF-A0A7L0HIG5-F1
#
_cell.length_a   1.000
_cell.length_b   1.000
_cell.length_c   1.000
_cell.angle_alpha   90.00
_cell.angle_beta   90.00
_cell.angle_gamma   90.00
#
_symmetry.space_group_name_H-M   'P 1'
#
loop_
_entity.id
_entity.type
_entity.pdbx_description
1 polymer ?
#
loop_
_entity_poly.entity_id
_entity_poly.type
_entity_poly.pdbx_seq_one_letter_code
_entity_poly.pdbx_strand_id
1 'polypeptide(L)'
;MVQATPFLLLLSLALLAPGLCMRKCVLTGRWVNDLGSNMTIGAINGKGEFSGSYHTAVTSTTNEIQLSPLQGSQHRINQKSQPTFGFTVKWTFS
;
A
#
# COMPACT_ATOMS: atom_id res chain seq x y z
N MET A 1 43.66 -13.99 -29.25
CA MET A 1 42.33 -14.62 -29.07
C MET A 1 41.61 -13.89 -27.95
N VAL A 2 40.44 -13.33 -28.24
CA VAL A 2 39.72 -12.38 -27.38
C VAL A 2 39.09 -13.12 -26.22
N GLN A 3 39.47 -12.77 -24.99
CA GLN A 3 38.87 -13.26 -23.74
C GLN A 3 37.52 -12.56 -23.53
N ALA A 4 36.53 -12.89 -24.37
CA ALA A 4 35.18 -12.32 -24.34
C ALA A 4 34.22 -13.08 -23.39
N THR A 5 34.64 -14.22 -22.87
CA THR A 5 33.81 -15.18 -22.15
C THR A 5 33.26 -14.72 -20.79
N PRO A 6 34.01 -14.07 -19.89
CA PRO A 6 33.45 -13.71 -18.58
C PRO A 6 32.48 -12.52 -18.66
N PHE A 7 32.70 -11.59 -19.61
CA PHE A 7 31.84 -10.44 -19.82
C PHE A 7 30.47 -10.84 -20.39
N LEU A 8 30.47 -11.75 -21.36
CA LEU A 8 29.23 -12.32 -21.92
C LEU A 8 28.45 -13.13 -20.86
N LEU A 9 29.16 -13.85 -19.97
CA LEU A 9 28.53 -14.60 -18.88
C LEU A 9 27.83 -13.67 -17.88
N LEU A 10 28.49 -12.60 -17.44
CA LEU A 10 27.92 -11.59 -16.54
C LEU A 10 26.72 -10.88 -17.17
N LEU A 11 26.78 -10.56 -18.46
CA LEU A 11 25.68 -9.95 -19.19
C LEU A 11 24.46 -10.88 -19.27
N SER A 12 24.69 -12.18 -19.52
CA SER A 12 23.63 -13.18 -19.58
C SER A 12 22.94 -13.42 -18.22
N LEU A 13 23.69 -13.35 -17.11
CA LEU A 13 23.13 -13.45 -15.75
C LEU A 13 22.23 -12.26 -15.41
N ALA A 14 22.61 -11.04 -15.83
CA ALA A 14 21.82 -9.84 -15.61
C ALA A 14 20.51 -9.83 -16.41
N LEU A 15 20.49 -10.45 -17.61
CA LEU A 15 19.30 -10.58 -18.46
C LEU A 15 18.31 -11.65 -17.97
N LEU A 16 18.77 -12.60 -17.15
CA LEU A 16 17.94 -13.64 -16.53
C LEU A 16 17.37 -13.23 -15.17
N ALA A 17 17.78 -12.07 -14.64
CA ALA A 17 17.15 -11.51 -13.45
C ALA A 17 15.67 -11.25 -13.76
N PRO A 18 14.71 -11.88 -13.05
CA PRO A 18 13.30 -11.58 -13.23
C PRO A 18 13.13 -10.08 -13.05
N GLY A 19 12.84 -9.37 -14.14
CA GLY A 19 12.60 -7.93 -14.10
C GLY A 19 11.63 -7.69 -12.96
N LEU A 20 12.08 -6.92 -11.97
CA LEU A 20 11.36 -6.67 -10.72
C LEU A 20 9.91 -6.39 -11.09
N CYS A 21 9.05 -7.40 -10.91
CA CYS A 21 7.65 -7.29 -11.27
C CYS A 21 7.10 -6.28 -10.28
N MET A 22 7.05 -5.01 -10.71
CA MET A 22 6.56 -3.91 -9.90
C MET A 22 5.06 -4.16 -9.77
N ARG A 23 4.69 -4.95 -8.76
CA ARG A 23 3.31 -5.25 -8.44
C ARG A 23 2.64 -3.91 -8.22
N LYS A 24 1.57 -3.67 -8.98
CA LYS A 24 0.71 -2.50 -8.79
C LYS A 24 0.34 -2.43 -7.30
N CYS A 25 0.58 -1.29 -6.66
CA CYS A 25 0.19 -1.11 -5.26
C CYS A 25 -1.34 -1.11 -5.17
N VAL A 26 -1.90 -2.02 -4.38
CA VAL A 26 -3.35 -2.19 -4.19
C VAL A 26 -3.67 -1.92 -2.73
N LEU A 27 -4.49 -0.91 -2.44
CA LEU A 27 -4.85 -0.55 -1.06
C LEU A 27 -5.84 -1.54 -0.42
N THR A 28 -6.68 -2.21 -1.21
CA THR A 28 -7.65 -3.18 -0.69
C THR A 28 -6.93 -4.28 0.08
N GLY A 29 -7.28 -4.46 1.36
CA GLY A 29 -6.62 -5.43 2.22
C GLY A 29 -6.56 -4.99 3.69
N ARG A 30 -5.75 -5.74 4.46
CA ARG A 30 -5.45 -5.45 5.87
C ARG A 30 -4.03 -4.88 5.97
N TRP A 31 -3.90 -3.86 6.81
CA TRP A 31 -2.66 -3.13 7.03
C TRP A 31 -2.40 -2.98 8.52
N VAL A 32 -1.13 -2.97 8.88
CA VAL A 32 -0.64 -2.67 10.23
C VAL A 32 0.41 -1.58 10.09
N ASN A 33 0.36 -0.56 10.94
CA ASN A 33 1.41 0.46 11.00
C ASN A 33 2.43 0.17 12.10
N ASP A 34 3.49 0.96 12.18
CA ASP A 34 4.57 0.77 13.16
C ASP A 34 4.16 1.03 14.62
N LEU A 35 2.99 1.64 14.83
CA LEU A 35 2.40 1.82 16.17
C LEU A 35 1.53 0.62 16.59
N GLY A 36 1.32 -0.36 15.71
CA GLY A 36 0.46 -1.52 15.94
C GLY A 36 -1.02 -1.30 15.64
N SER A 37 -1.40 -0.16 15.06
CA SER A 37 -2.77 0.10 14.61
C SER A 37 -3.13 -0.77 13.41
N ASN A 38 -4.35 -1.30 13.40
CA ASN A 38 -4.88 -2.12 12.31
C ASN A 38 -5.84 -1.33 11.44
N MET A 39 -5.75 -1.50 10.12
CA MET A 39 -6.64 -0.88 9.15
C MET A 39 -7.11 -1.93 8.14
N THR A 40 -8.40 -1.90 7.81
CA THR A 40 -8.96 -2.69 6.71
C THR A 40 -9.53 -1.73 5.67
N ILE A 41 -9.08 -1.85 4.43
CA ILE A 41 -9.59 -1.09 3.29
C ILE A 41 -10.36 -2.03 2.38
N GLY A 42 -11.60 -1.67 2.08
CA GLY A 42 -12.47 -2.41 1.16
C GLY A 42 -12.06 -2.27 -0.31
N ALA A 43 -12.92 -2.77 -1.19
CA ALA A 43 -12.73 -2.62 -2.63
C ALA A 43 -12.75 -1.13 -3.03
N ILE A 44 -11.82 -0.74 -3.89
CA ILE A 44 -11.78 0.60 -4.49
C ILE A 44 -12.72 0.62 -5.70
N ASN A 45 -13.67 1.55 -5.73
CA ASN A 45 -14.66 1.63 -6.80
C ASN A 45 -14.11 2.32 -8.06
N GLY A 46 -14.93 2.41 -9.12
CA GLY A 46 -14.58 3.05 -10.39
C GLY A 46 -14.25 4.54 -10.30
N LYS A 47 -14.56 5.22 -9.20
CA LYS A 47 -14.19 6.62 -8.95
C LYS A 47 -12.90 6.75 -8.14
N GLY A 48 -12.34 5.63 -7.68
CA GLY A 48 -11.19 5.62 -6.78
C GLY A 48 -11.57 5.73 -5.31
N GLU A 49 -12.86 5.77 -4.99
CA GLU A 49 -13.34 5.88 -3.61
C GLU A 49 -13.29 4.51 -2.92
N PHE A 50 -13.07 4.52 -1.61
CA PHE A 50 -13.09 3.33 -0.78
C PHE A 50 -13.62 3.64 0.62
N SER A 51 -14.11 2.60 1.28
CA SER A 51 -14.50 2.60 2.69
C SER A 51 -13.75 1.51 3.44
N GLY A 52 -13.69 1.63 4.76
CA GLY A 52 -12.99 0.68 5.60
C GLY A 52 -13.18 0.94 7.08
N SER A 53 -12.28 0.37 7.87
CA SER A 53 -12.24 0.54 9.32
C SER A 53 -10.80 0.73 9.81
N TYR A 54 -10.65 1.53 10.86
CA TYR A 54 -9.39 1.81 11.54
C TYR A 54 -9.53 1.46 13.02
N HIS A 55 -8.62 0.65 13.52
CA HIS A 55 -8.48 0.30 14.93
C HIS A 55 -7.12 0.80 15.41
N THR A 56 -7.10 1.96 16.06
CA THR A 56 -5.84 2.54 16.53
C THR A 56 -5.29 1.78 17.73
N ALA A 57 -3.97 1.71 17.89
CA ALA A 57 -3.33 1.18 19.08
C ALA A 57 -3.08 2.25 20.16
N VAL A 58 -3.21 3.53 19.80
CA VAL A 58 -2.90 4.68 20.67
C VAL A 58 -3.99 5.74 20.56
N THR A 59 -4.24 6.47 21.65
CA THR A 59 -5.18 7.60 21.72
C THR A 59 -4.62 8.70 22.63
N SER A 60 -5.03 9.96 22.39
CA SER A 60 -4.74 11.11 23.25
C SER A 60 -5.86 11.41 24.25
N THR A 61 -6.95 10.63 24.24
CA THR A 61 -8.07 10.74 25.17
C THR A 61 -8.04 9.63 26.22
N THR A 62 -8.89 9.71 27.25
CA THR A 62 -9.09 8.62 28.24
C THR A 62 -10.23 7.67 27.87
N ASN A 63 -10.86 7.88 26.70
CA ASN A 63 -11.96 7.05 26.25
C ASN A 63 -11.43 5.68 25.79
N GLU A 64 -12.25 4.65 25.95
CA GLU A 64 -11.93 3.32 25.44
C GLU A 64 -11.84 3.34 23.91
N ILE A 65 -10.73 2.81 23.37
CA ILE A 65 -10.50 2.75 21.93
C ILE A 65 -11.52 1.80 21.28
N GLN A 66 -12.16 2.27 20.22
CA GLN A 66 -13.13 1.49 19.45
C GLN A 66 -12.80 1.49 17.95
N LEU A 67 -13.25 0.44 17.26
CA LEU A 67 -13.17 0.36 15.81
C LEU A 67 -13.94 1.52 15.18
N SER A 68 -13.27 2.32 14.35
CA SER A 68 -13.81 3.53 13.76
C SER A 68 -13.90 3.42 12.24
N PRO A 69 -15.00 3.84 11.58
CA PRO A 69 -15.10 3.81 10.14
C PRO A 69 -14.17 4.82 9.48
N LEU A 70 -13.70 4.49 8.27
CA LEU A 70 -12.96 5.41 7.41
C LEU A 70 -13.54 5.45 6.01
N GLN A 71 -13.36 6.59 5.34
CA GLN A 71 -13.71 6.79 3.94
C GLN A 71 -12.61 7.61 3.26
N GLY A 72 -12.26 7.23 2.03
CA GLY A 72 -11.17 7.86 1.31
C GLY A 72 -11.25 7.69 -0.19
N SER A 73 -10.23 8.20 -0.87
CA SER A 73 -10.07 8.09 -2.31
C SER A 73 -8.60 7.90 -2.71
N GLN A 74 -8.39 7.17 -3.79
CA GLN A 74 -7.10 6.96 -4.44
C GLN A 74 -7.10 7.66 -5.80
N HIS A 75 -6.05 8.43 -6.05
CA HIS A 75 -5.84 9.11 -7.32
C HIS A 75 -5.68 8.10 -8.46
N ARG A 76 -6.37 8.34 -9.58
CA ARG A 76 -6.40 7.42 -10.74
C ARG A 76 -5.65 7.93 -11.97
N ILE A 77 -5.27 9.21 -12.01
CA ILE A 77 -4.68 9.80 -13.23
C ILE A 77 -3.29 9.20 -13.48
N ASN A 78 -3.06 8.81 -14.74
CA ASN A 78 -1.81 8.26 -15.27
C ASN A 78 -1.36 6.89 -14.73
N GLN A 79 -2.25 6.13 -14.06
CA GLN A 79 -2.01 4.74 -13.61
C GLN A 79 -0.58 4.52 -13.06
N LYS A 80 -0.11 5.46 -12.24
CA LYS A 80 1.21 5.37 -11.61
C LYS A 80 1.30 4.05 -10.86
N SER A 81 2.50 3.46 -10.80
CA SER A 81 2.75 2.25 -10.02
C SER A 81 2.39 2.42 -8.54
N GLN A 82 2.49 3.66 -8.06
CA GLN A 82 2.17 4.08 -6.69
C GLN A 82 1.33 5.37 -6.75
N PRO A 83 -0.01 5.25 -6.84
CA PRO A 83 -0.90 6.41 -6.81
C PRO A 83 -0.99 7.00 -5.40
N THR A 84 -1.17 8.32 -5.31
CA THR A 84 -1.48 8.97 -4.03
C THR A 84 -2.89 8.63 -3.59
N PHE A 85 -3.14 8.64 -2.28
CA PHE A 85 -4.45 8.41 -1.70
C PHE A 85 -4.57 9.20 -0.40
N GLY A 86 -5.81 9.40 0.04
CA GLY A 86 -6.12 10.02 1.32
C GLY A 86 -7.43 9.46 1.85
N PHE A 87 -7.62 9.56 3.17
CA PHE A 87 -8.83 9.11 3.83
C PHE A 87 -9.07 9.93 5.10
N THR A 88 -10.30 9.91 5.56
CA THR A 88 -10.73 10.45 6.84
C THR A 88 -11.21 9.31 7.71
N VAL A 89 -10.82 9.33 8.98
CA VAL A 89 -11.36 8.43 10.00
C VAL A 89 -12.39 9.21 10.80
N LYS A 90 -13.60 8.66 10.95
CA LYS A 90 -14.59 9.18 11.90
C LYS A 90 -14.45 8.38 13.19
N TRP A 91 -13.67 8.91 14.13
CA TRP A 91 -13.46 8.28 15.43
C TRP A 91 -14.77 8.17 16.21
N THR A 92 -15.12 6.96 16.65
CA THR A 92 -16.37 6.69 17.38
C THR A 92 -16.26 6.94 18.88
N PHE A 93 -15.04 7.18 19.37
CA PHE A 93 -14.70 7.30 20.79
C PHE A 93 -13.89 8.58 21.09
N SER A 94 -13.75 9.51 20.13
CA SER A 94 -13.03 10.79 20.33
C SER A 94 -13.97 11.93 20.71
#